data_AF-A0A1I0CTL3-F1
#
_entry.id   AF-A0A1I0CTL3-F1
#
_cell.length_a   1.000
_cell.length_b   1.000
_cell.length_c   1.000
_cell.angle_alpha   90.00
_cell.angle_beta   90.00
_cell.angle_gamma   90.00
#
_symmetry.space_group_name_H-M   'P 1'
#
loop_
_entity.id
_entity.type
_entity.pdbx_description
1 polymer ?
#
loop_
_entity_poly.entity_id
_entity_poly.type
_entity_poly.pdbx_seq_one_letter_code
_entity_poly.pdbx_strand_id
1 'polypeptide(L)'
;MDSAGRAQELIRRERLEGLLGKQAVEDVLLAHELFHVTEYRKKDTIYTRTEKVELWRKPFSNRSRMICLGEIGGMEFALRLTGIPYTPYVLDMLLMYGYDKEAATALYEEIAAFAGDGKGRLICWPQVLI
;
A
#
# COMPACT_ATOMS: atom_id res chain seq x y z
N MET A 1 10.14 17.81 6.57
CA MET A 1 8.96 17.03 7.00
C MET A 1 8.81 15.89 6.01
N ASP A 2 9.01 14.67 6.48
CA ASP A 2 8.77 13.42 5.76
C ASP A 2 7.27 13.26 5.45
N SER A 3 6.93 12.28 4.59
CA SER A 3 5.55 11.99 4.18
C SER A 3 4.67 11.62 5.36
N ALA A 4 5.19 10.83 6.31
CA ALA A 4 4.49 10.41 7.52
C ALA A 4 4.09 11.61 8.39
N GLY A 5 5.03 12.53 8.67
CA GLY A 5 4.76 13.74 9.44
C GLY A 5 3.77 14.68 8.77
N ARG A 6 3.81 14.80 7.43
CA ARG A 6 2.80 15.59 6.69
C ARG A 6 1.41 14.96 6.76
N ALA A 7 1.31 13.64 6.63
CA ALA A 7 0.04 12.92 6.75
C ALA A 7 -0.51 13.02 8.18
N GLN A 8 0.33 12.88 9.21
CA GLN A 8 -0.07 13.04 10.60
C GLN A 8 -0.57 14.46 10.89
N GLU A 9 0.09 15.48 10.33
CA GLU A 9 -0.36 16.87 10.42
C GLU A 9 -1.71 17.08 9.73
N LEU A 10 -1.89 16.51 8.54
CA LEU A 10 -3.17 16.57 7.81
C LEU A 10 -4.30 15.93 8.62
N ILE A 11 -4.07 14.76 9.20
CA ILE A 11 -5.03 14.05 10.05
C ILE A 11 -5.45 14.92 11.23
N ARG A 12 -4.49 15.58 11.89
CA ARG A 12 -4.75 16.48 13.02
C ARG A 12 -5.52 17.72 12.59
N ARG A 13 -5.07 18.38 11.52
CA ARG A 13 -5.65 19.63 11.01
C ARG A 13 -7.11 19.44 10.57
N GLU A 14 -7.38 18.36 9.86
CA GLU A 14 -8.72 18.03 9.35
C GLU A 14 -9.56 17.22 10.36
N ARG A 15 -9.05 16.99 11.59
CA ARG A 15 -9.72 16.27 12.68
C ARG A 15 -10.20 14.86 12.31
N LEU A 16 -9.38 14.13 11.55
CA LEU A 16 -9.68 12.78 11.06
C LEU A 16 -9.40 11.67 12.09
N GLU A 17 -8.89 12.01 13.27
CA GLU A 17 -8.54 11.07 14.36
C GLU A 17 -9.73 10.20 14.82
N GLY A 18 -10.96 10.73 14.72
CA GLY A 18 -12.17 9.97 15.03
C GLY A 18 -12.48 8.86 14.02
N LEU A 19 -11.98 8.98 12.79
CA LEU A 19 -12.17 8.03 11.69
C LEU A 19 -10.99 7.06 11.57
N LEU A 20 -9.77 7.58 11.67
CA LEU A 20 -8.52 6.85 11.44
C LEU A 20 -7.94 6.28 12.75
N GLY A 21 -8.56 6.56 13.89
CA GLY A 21 -8.02 6.17 15.19
C GLY A 21 -6.83 7.03 15.61
N LYS A 22 -6.20 6.62 16.72
CA LYS A 22 -5.11 7.37 17.37
C LYS A 22 -3.72 6.84 17.02
N GLN A 23 -3.65 5.74 16.27
CA GLN A 23 -2.39 5.14 15.84
C GLN A 23 -1.60 6.14 15.01
N ALA A 24 -0.28 6.17 15.24
CA ALA A 24 0.59 7.01 14.44
C ALA A 24 0.68 6.44 13.02
N VAL A 25 0.66 7.32 12.03
CA VAL A 25 0.94 6.95 10.62
C VAL A 25 2.26 6.18 10.51
N GLU A 26 3.25 6.57 11.32
CA GLU A 26 4.55 5.94 11.42
C GLU A 26 4.48 4.47 11.87
N ASP A 27 3.56 4.10 12.78
CA ASP A 27 3.43 2.72 13.26
C ASP A 27 2.95 1.80 12.13
N VAL A 28 2.01 2.28 11.31
CA VAL A 28 1.48 1.55 10.16
C VAL A 28 2.55 1.36 9.10
N LEU A 29 3.29 2.42 8.77
CA LEU A 29 4.40 2.37 7.82
C LEU A 29 5.53 1.46 8.33
N LEU A 30 5.88 1.54 9.61
CA LEU A 30 6.90 0.68 10.20
C LEU A 30 6.49 -0.79 10.15
N ALA A 31 5.22 -1.10 10.42
CA ALA A 31 4.70 -2.45 10.31
C ALA A 31 4.76 -2.98 8.87
N HIS A 32 4.44 -2.14 7.88
CA HIS A 32 4.58 -2.45 6.46
C HIS A 32 6.04 -2.77 6.10
N GLU A 33 7.00 -1.94 6.49
CA GLU A 33 8.42 -2.19 6.22
C GLU A 33 8.96 -3.44 6.94
N LEU A 34 8.47 -3.72 8.16
CA LEU A 34 8.83 -4.93 8.89
C LEU A 34 8.41 -6.20 8.14
N PHE A 35 7.29 -6.15 7.41
CA PHE A 35 6.91 -7.23 6.50
C PHE A 35 7.96 -7.41 5.40
N HIS A 36 8.40 -6.35 4.74
CA HIS A 36 9.41 -6.45 3.67
C HIS A 36 10.77 -6.96 4.18
N VAL A 37 11.17 -6.61 5.40
CA VAL A 37 12.34 -7.21 6.05
C VAL A 37 12.16 -8.73 6.24
N THR A 38 10.97 -9.15 6.68
CA THR A 38 10.64 -10.57 6.85
C THR A 38 10.60 -11.30 5.51
N GLU A 39 10.00 -10.67 4.49
CA GLU A 39 9.91 -11.15 3.12
C GLU A 39 11.32 -11.34 2.52
N TYR A 40 12.22 -10.38 2.74
CA TYR A 40 13.61 -10.49 2.32
C TYR A 40 14.33 -11.66 2.99
N ARG A 41 14.18 -11.80 4.31
CA ARG A 41 14.80 -12.90 5.08
C ARG A 41 14.26 -14.27 4.69
N LYS A 42 13.00 -14.35 4.28
CA LYS A 42 12.32 -15.58 3.87
C LYS A 42 12.14 -15.69 2.36
N LYS A 43 12.94 -14.99 1.57
CA LYS A 43 12.80 -14.89 0.10
C LYS A 43 12.70 -16.23 -0.64
N ASP A 44 13.28 -17.29 -0.06
CA ASP A 44 13.33 -18.63 -0.64
C ASP A 44 12.12 -19.50 -0.27
N THR A 45 11.29 -19.06 0.68
CA THR A 45 10.15 -19.84 1.21
C THR A 45 8.82 -19.08 1.24
N ILE A 46 8.84 -17.74 1.21
CA ILE A 46 7.63 -16.92 1.28
C ILE A 46 6.93 -16.82 -0.08
N TYR A 47 5.61 -17.03 -0.08
CA TYR A 47 4.78 -17.08 -1.29
C TYR A 47 4.93 -15.84 -2.19
N THR A 48 4.98 -14.65 -1.62
CA THR A 48 5.11 -13.37 -2.36
C THR A 48 6.39 -13.29 -3.19
N ARG A 49 7.42 -14.10 -2.88
CA ARG A 49 8.70 -14.15 -3.59
C ARG A 49 8.88 -15.41 -4.43
N THR A 50 8.29 -16.53 -4.01
CA THR A 50 8.40 -17.82 -4.71
C THR A 50 7.40 -17.95 -5.85
N GLU A 51 6.23 -17.31 -5.74
CA GLU A 51 5.21 -17.35 -6.78
C GLU A 51 5.66 -16.58 -8.01
N LYS A 52 5.55 -17.22 -9.18
CA LYS A 52 5.98 -16.63 -10.46
C LYS A 52 4.99 -16.94 -11.55
N VAL A 53 4.49 -15.89 -12.18
CA VAL A 53 3.60 -15.98 -13.33
C VAL A 53 4.43 -16.09 -14.61
N GLU A 54 4.00 -16.96 -15.51
CA GLU A 54 4.60 -17.10 -16.83
C GLU A 54 4.13 -15.95 -17.72
N LEU A 55 5.07 -15.14 -18.20
CA LEU A 55 4.79 -13.99 -19.07
C LEU A 55 4.70 -14.42 -20.54
N TRP A 56 5.60 -15.31 -20.98
CA TRP A 56 5.56 -15.88 -22.32
C TRP A 56 6.36 -17.17 -22.43
N ARG A 57 6.08 -17.93 -23.50
CA ARG A 57 6.82 -19.12 -23.93
C ARG A 57 7.24 -19.02 -25.40
N LYS A 58 8.54 -18.79 -25.65
CA LYS A 58 9.39 -19.33 -26.76
C LYS A 58 10.53 -18.37 -27.15
N PRO A 59 11.73 -18.88 -27.46
CA PRO A 59 12.22 -20.25 -27.24
C PRO A 59 12.52 -20.56 -25.76
N PHE A 60 12.51 -19.55 -24.89
CA PHE A 60 12.64 -19.68 -23.43
C PHE A 60 11.34 -19.24 -22.73
N SER A 61 11.04 -19.84 -21.58
CA SER A 61 9.96 -19.37 -20.69
C SER A 61 10.49 -18.21 -19.85
N ASN A 62 9.81 -17.06 -19.90
CA ASN A 62 10.07 -15.96 -18.99
C ASN A 62 9.04 -15.99 -17.87
N ARG A 63 9.51 -16.16 -16.64
CA ARG A 63 8.69 -16.14 -15.43
C ARG A 63 9.12 -14.97 -14.56
N SER A 64 8.18 -14.11 -14.21
CA SER A 64 8.44 -12.97 -13.33
C SER A 64 7.66 -13.08 -12.02
N ARG A 65 8.19 -12.43 -10.99
CA ARG A 65 7.48 -12.26 -9.71
C ARG A 65 6.44 -11.15 -9.86
N MET A 66 5.33 -11.30 -9.16
CA MET A 66 4.34 -10.24 -9.04
C MET A 66 4.66 -9.37 -7.83
N ILE A 67 5.24 -8.19 -8.07
CA ILE A 67 5.65 -7.26 -7.00
C ILE A 67 4.45 -6.88 -6.11
N CYS A 68 3.27 -6.73 -6.71
CA CYS A 68 2.03 -6.40 -5.99
C CYS A 68 1.66 -7.41 -4.88
N LEU A 69 2.12 -8.67 -4.94
CA LEU A 69 1.88 -9.63 -3.86
C LEU A 69 2.60 -9.24 -2.57
N GLY A 70 3.81 -8.66 -2.69
CA GLY A 70 4.57 -8.14 -1.56
C GLY A 70 3.83 -6.98 -0.92
N GLU A 71 3.35 -6.04 -1.72
CA GLU A 71 2.57 -4.88 -1.26
C GLU A 71 1.28 -5.28 -0.56
N ILE A 72 0.48 -6.17 -1.17
CA ILE A 72 -0.76 -6.68 -0.55
C ILE A 72 -0.45 -7.38 0.79
N GLY A 73 0.63 -8.17 0.82
CA GLY A 73 1.10 -8.83 2.04
C GLY A 73 1.54 -7.85 3.12
N GLY A 74 2.26 -6.79 2.75
CA GLY A 74 2.72 -5.73 3.64
C GLY A 74 1.56 -4.93 4.23
N MET A 75 0.59 -4.55 3.40
CA MET A 75 -0.62 -3.85 3.84
C MET A 75 -1.44 -4.72 4.81
N GLU A 76 -1.75 -5.98 4.45
CA GLU A 76 -2.49 -6.87 5.36
C GLU A 76 -1.72 -7.16 6.66
N PHE A 77 -0.41 -7.33 6.58
CA PHE A 77 0.42 -7.49 7.77
C PHE A 77 0.34 -6.27 8.69
N ALA A 78 0.47 -5.06 8.13
CA ALA A 78 0.40 -3.80 8.87
C ALA A 78 -0.97 -3.61 9.53
N LEU A 79 -2.05 -3.92 8.81
CA LEU A 79 -3.41 -3.91 9.34
C LEU A 79 -3.56 -4.82 10.56
N ARG A 80 -3.09 -6.08 10.45
CA ARG A 80 -3.19 -7.07 11.54
C ARG A 80 -2.30 -6.72 12.73
N LEU A 81 -1.12 -6.15 12.49
CA LEU A 81 -0.17 -5.82 13.55
C LEU A 81 -0.58 -4.57 14.33
N THR A 82 -1.09 -3.55 13.65
CA THR A 82 -1.45 -2.25 14.27
C THR A 82 -2.89 -2.18 14.74
N GLY A 83 -3.77 -3.04 14.21
CA GLY A 83 -5.18 -3.11 14.58
C GLY A 83 -6.00 -1.89 14.19
N ILE A 84 -5.54 -1.13 13.18
CA ILE A 84 -6.28 0.05 12.69
C ILE A 84 -7.66 -0.36 12.14
N PRO A 85 -8.68 0.51 12.28
CA PRO A 85 -10.06 0.19 11.88
C PRO A 85 -10.33 0.39 10.38
N TYR A 86 -9.31 0.71 9.59
CA TYR A 86 -9.41 1.04 8.18
C TYR A 86 -8.33 0.32 7.37
N THR A 87 -8.53 0.19 6.07
CA THR A 87 -7.54 -0.42 5.18
C THR A 87 -6.31 0.49 5.00
N PRO A 88 -5.07 -0.02 5.13
CA PRO A 88 -3.85 0.77 4.91
C PRO A 88 -3.80 1.48 3.55
N TYR A 89 -4.49 0.99 2.53
CA TYR A 89 -4.61 1.68 1.22
C TYR A 89 -5.18 3.10 1.31
N VAL A 90 -6.05 3.39 2.30
CA VAL A 90 -6.54 4.76 2.53
C VAL A 90 -5.42 5.68 3.01
N LEU A 91 -4.43 5.12 3.72
CA LEU A 91 -3.27 5.88 4.18
C LEU A 91 -2.39 6.33 3.01
N ASP A 92 -2.25 5.52 1.95
CA ASP A 92 -1.50 5.89 0.74
C ASP A 92 -2.07 7.14 0.07
N MET A 93 -3.40 7.25 0.02
CA MET A 93 -4.08 8.45 -0.47
C MET A 93 -3.77 9.68 0.41
N LEU A 94 -3.76 9.53 1.73
CA LEU A 94 -3.44 10.63 2.66
C LEU A 94 -1.96 11.04 2.59
N LEU A 95 -1.06 10.07 2.45
CA LEU A 95 0.38 10.30 2.24
C LEU A 95 0.61 11.04 0.92
N MET A 96 -0.06 10.60 -0.16
CA MET A 96 -0.01 11.26 -1.46
C MET A 96 -0.59 12.67 -1.39
N TYR A 97 -1.69 12.90 -0.66
CA TYR A 97 -2.32 14.22 -0.56
C TYR A 97 -1.39 15.28 0.06
N GLY A 98 -0.51 14.86 0.97
CA GLY A 98 0.53 15.71 1.56
C GLY A 98 1.67 16.08 0.59
N TYR A 99 1.73 15.44 -0.58
CA TYR A 99 2.75 15.63 -1.61
C TYR A 99 2.17 16.21 -2.91
N ASP A 100 1.19 15.52 -3.49
CA ASP A 100 0.50 15.86 -4.73
C ASP A 100 -1.01 15.60 -4.56
N LYS A 101 -1.78 16.69 -4.51
CA LYS A 101 -3.23 16.62 -4.32
C LYS A 101 -3.97 16.08 -5.54
N GLU A 102 -3.45 16.31 -6.73
CA GLU A 102 -4.08 15.87 -7.99
C GLU A 102 -3.94 14.35 -8.09
N ALA A 103 -2.73 13.83 -7.83
CA ALA A 103 -2.48 12.40 -7.74
C ALA A 103 -3.30 11.72 -6.63
N ALA A 104 -3.40 12.34 -5.45
CA ALA A 104 -4.21 11.82 -4.35
C ALA A 104 -5.71 11.79 -4.66
N THR A 105 -6.20 12.81 -5.37
CA THR A 105 -7.60 12.88 -5.80
C THR A 105 -7.91 11.80 -6.82
N ALA A 106 -7.00 11.55 -7.77
CA ALA A 106 -7.12 10.44 -8.72
C ALA A 106 -7.16 9.08 -8.00
N LEU A 107 -6.29 8.85 -7.01
CA LEU A 107 -6.32 7.63 -6.18
C LEU A 107 -7.64 7.47 -5.43
N TYR A 108 -8.17 8.56 -4.86
CA TYR A 108 -9.47 8.53 -4.20
C TYR A 108 -10.60 8.18 -5.17
N GLU A 109 -10.64 8.79 -6.35
CA GLU A 109 -11.65 8.51 -7.38
C GLU A 109 -11.60 7.04 -7.84
N GLU A 110 -10.39 6.47 -7.98
CA GLU A 110 -10.22 5.05 -8.28
C GLU A 110 -10.78 4.16 -7.16
N ILE A 111 -10.43 4.42 -5.90
CA ILE A 111 -10.93 3.67 -4.74
C ILE A 111 -12.45 3.78 -4.65
N ALA A 112 -13.00 4.99 -4.84
CA ALA A 112 -14.44 5.25 -4.78
C ALA A 112 -15.19 4.53 -5.92
N ALA A 113 -14.65 4.52 -7.13
CA ALA A 113 -15.20 3.76 -8.25
C ALA A 113 -15.21 2.25 -7.94
N PHE A 114 -14.10 1.71 -7.42
CA PHE A 114 -14.06 0.30 -7.00
C PHE A 114 -15.08 -0.04 -5.91
N ALA A 115 -15.23 0.83 -4.90
CA ALA A 115 -16.15 0.61 -3.79
C ALA A 115 -17.64 0.78 -4.18
N GLY A 116 -17.93 1.63 -5.17
CA GLY A 116 -19.29 1.94 -5.60
C GLY A 116 -19.88 0.93 -6.59
N ASP A 117 -19.28 0.79 -7.77
CA ASP A 117 -19.83 0.01 -8.89
C ASP A 117 -18.93 -1.14 -9.37
N GLY A 118 -17.75 -1.30 -8.76
CA GLY A 118 -16.78 -2.34 -9.09
C GLY A 118 -16.08 -2.14 -10.45
N LYS A 119 -16.19 -0.96 -11.08
CA LYS A 119 -15.65 -0.67 -12.43
C LYS A 119 -14.45 0.28 -12.42
N GLY A 120 -13.73 0.38 -11.30
CA GLY A 120 -12.46 1.11 -11.27
C GLY A 120 -11.46 0.54 -12.28
N ARG A 121 -10.63 1.40 -12.88
CA ARG A 121 -9.44 0.96 -13.61
C ARG A 121 -8.32 0.81 -12.59
N LEU A 122 -7.79 -0.40 -12.41
CA LEU A 122 -6.53 -0.61 -11.70
C LEU A 122 -5.42 -0.03 -12.57
N ILE A 123 -5.08 1.24 -12.38
CA ILE A 123 -3.83 1.78 -12.92
C ILE A 123 -2.74 1.31 -11.96
N CYS A 124 -1.90 0.39 -12.45
CA CYS A 124 -0.72 -0.04 -11.72
C CYS A 124 0.26 1.14 -11.70
N TRP A 125 0.14 2.00 -10.68
CA TRP A 125 1.13 3.03 -10.44
C TRP A 125 2.44 2.33 -10.05
N PRO A 126 3.55 2.59 -10.76
CA PRO A 126 4.84 2.10 -10.34
C PRO A 126 5.16 2.77 -9.00
N GLN A 127 5.05 2.00 -7.92
CA GLN A 127 5.50 2.27 -6.55
C GLN A 127 6.18 3.63 -6.38
N VAL A 128 5.40 4.68 -6.08
CA VAL A 128 5.94 5.94 -5.55
C VAL A 128 5.96 5.82 -4.04
N LEU A 129 6.88 4.98 -3.53
CA LEU A 129 7.32 4.96 -2.13
C LEU A 129 8.46 3.94 -1.98
N ILE A 130 9.59 4.21 -2.64
CA ILE A 130 10.94 3.99 -2.11
C ILE A 130 11.79 5.19 -2.52
#